data_AF-A0A0C2MTD1-F1
#
_entry.id   AF-A0A0C2MTD1-F1
#
_cell.length_a   1.000
_cell.length_b   1.000
_cell.length_c   1.000
_cell.angle_alpha   90.00
_cell.angle_beta   90.00
_cell.angle_gamma   90.00
#
_symmetry.space_group_name_H-M   'P 1'
#
loop_
_entity.id
_entity.type
_entity.pdbx_description
1 polymer ?
#
loop_
_entity_poly.entity_id
_entity_poly.type
_entity_poly.pdbx_seq_one_letter_code
_entity_poly.pdbx_strand_id
1 'polypeptide(L)'
;MSAFFEKSKLSLYQIVMPLAYFCKGIHSKDFLIKQFEISHHKTVVDWERFLRYIFINHVLNHSSKVGGPDLWIDGSVDETGAVFLDLRVIRNKPTLKELIRRNIAPGSIIVRDVWAGYNGLENEYVREVITHKYEFVNAEGYHTQRIEARWGA
;
A
#
# COMPACT_ATOMS: atom_id res chain seq x y z
N MET A 1 9.72 15.35 -19.95
CA MET A 1 10.24 15.89 -18.66
C MET A 1 10.55 17.37 -18.75
N SER A 2 11.14 17.86 -19.84
CA SER A 2 11.58 19.27 -19.99
C SER A 2 10.43 20.29 -19.96
N ALA A 3 9.31 20.02 -20.63
CA ALA A 3 8.18 20.96 -20.74
C ALA A 3 7.47 21.33 -19.41
N PHE A 4 7.56 20.50 -18.37
CA PHE A 4 6.93 20.79 -17.07
C PHE A 4 7.70 21.87 -16.29
N PHE A 5 9.04 21.75 -16.28
CA PHE A 5 9.91 22.72 -15.62
C PHE A 5 10.06 24.02 -16.42
N GLU A 6 10.12 23.94 -17.75
CA GLU A 6 10.28 25.11 -18.64
C GLU A 6 9.17 26.15 -18.47
N LYS A 7 7.95 25.73 -18.09
CA LYS A 7 6.80 26.62 -17.88
C LYS A 7 6.61 27.02 -16.42
N SER A 8 7.46 26.54 -15.52
CA SER A 8 7.36 26.85 -14.10
C SER A 8 7.77 28.30 -13.83
N LYS A 9 6.97 28.99 -13.02
CA LYS A 9 7.31 30.31 -12.47
C LYS A 9 7.86 30.24 -11.05
N LEU A 10 8.04 29.02 -10.51
CA LEU A 10 8.61 28.81 -9.19
C LEU A 10 10.13 28.94 -9.23
N SER A 11 10.69 29.51 -8.17
CA SER A 11 12.14 29.50 -7.95
C SER A 11 12.66 28.07 -7.73
N LEU A 12 13.97 27.87 -7.93
CA LEU A 12 14.62 26.59 -7.63
C LEU A 12 14.35 26.13 -6.19
N TYR A 13 14.36 27.05 -5.22
CA TYR A 13 14.03 26.76 -3.82
C TYR A 13 12.61 26.22 -3.66
N GLN A 14 11.63 26.87 -4.29
CA GLN A 14 10.22 26.45 -4.29
C GLN A 14 9.97 25.14 -5.05
N ILE A 15 10.93 24.67 -5.83
CA ILE A 15 10.88 23.37 -6.53
C ILE A 15 11.53 22.27 -5.69
N VAL A 16 12.73 22.53 -5.17
CA VAL A 16 13.55 21.55 -4.43
C VAL A 16 12.93 21.22 -3.07
N MET A 17 12.36 22.22 -2.39
CA MET A 17 11.83 22.00 -1.05
C MET A 17 10.58 21.11 -1.03
N PRO A 18 9.55 21.29 -1.89
CA PRO A 18 8.45 20.34 -1.97
C PRO A 18 8.90 18.90 -2.22
N LEU A 19 9.96 18.68 -3.03
CA LEU A 19 10.56 17.36 -3.22
C LEU A 19 11.16 16.81 -1.91
N ALA A 20 11.93 17.63 -1.19
CA ALA A 20 12.50 17.22 0.10
C ALA A 20 11.42 16.92 1.16
N TYR A 21 10.33 17.70 1.20
CA TYR A 21 9.23 17.49 2.14
C TYR A 21 8.35 16.29 1.75
N PHE A 22 8.13 16.08 0.45
CA PHE A 22 7.48 14.88 -0.08
C PHE A 22 8.24 13.62 0.34
N CYS A 23 9.58 13.61 0.21
CA CYS A 23 10.42 12.51 0.69
C CYS A 23 10.38 12.31 2.21
N LYS A 24 10.07 13.35 2.98
CA LYS A 24 9.89 13.29 4.45
C LYS A 24 8.46 12.89 4.86
N GLY A 25 7.57 12.60 3.92
CA GLY A 25 6.17 12.25 4.21
C GLY A 25 5.32 13.43 4.68
N ILE A 26 5.76 14.66 4.45
CA ILE A 26 5.04 15.87 4.86
C ILE A 26 4.18 16.34 3.69
N HIS A 27 2.87 16.08 3.77
CA HIS A 27 1.89 16.34 2.71
C HIS A 27 0.83 17.39 3.09
N SER A 28 1.06 18.15 4.18
CA SER A 28 0.13 19.21 4.58
C SER A 28 0.19 20.37 3.59
N LYS A 29 -0.84 20.50 2.75
CA LYS A 29 -0.89 21.49 1.67
C LYS A 29 -0.87 22.92 2.20
N ASP A 30 -1.61 23.18 3.28
CA ASP A 30 -1.63 24.50 3.92
C ASP A 30 -0.27 24.87 4.49
N PHE A 31 0.45 23.89 5.05
CA PHE A 31 1.82 24.09 5.51
C PHE A 31 2.74 24.43 4.33
N LEU A 32 2.71 23.64 3.25
CA LEU A 32 3.57 23.85 2.08
C LEU A 32 3.29 25.19 1.39
N ILE A 33 2.01 25.58 1.28
CA ILE A 33 1.59 26.86 0.71
C ILE A 33 2.14 28.03 1.53
N LYS A 34 1.96 27.99 2.85
CA LYS A 34 2.42 29.05 3.76
C LYS A 34 3.95 29.11 3.83
N GLN A 35 4.60 27.95 3.94
CA GLN A 35 6.05 27.84 4.10
C GLN A 35 6.83 28.32 2.87
N PHE A 36 6.28 28.12 1.67
CA PHE A 36 6.95 28.43 0.41
C PHE A 36 6.30 29.57 -0.38
N GLU A 37 5.33 30.26 0.24
CA GLU A 37 4.61 31.40 -0.34
C GLU A 37 4.01 31.07 -1.72
N ILE A 38 3.50 29.85 -1.87
CA ILE A 38 2.92 29.39 -3.14
C ILE A 38 1.52 29.96 -3.27
N SER A 39 1.32 30.83 -4.26
CA SER A 39 0.10 31.62 -4.41
C SER A 39 -1.19 30.81 -4.66
N HIS A 40 -1.08 29.58 -5.18
CA HIS A 40 -2.24 28.76 -5.53
C HIS A 40 -2.07 27.32 -5.07
N HIS A 41 -3.09 26.79 -4.38
CA HIS A 41 -3.16 25.40 -3.96
C HIS A 41 -3.05 24.41 -5.13
N LYS A 42 -3.59 24.78 -6.30
CA LYS A 42 -3.48 23.98 -7.54
C LYS A 42 -2.01 23.71 -7.91
N THR A 43 -1.13 24.70 -7.73
CA THR A 43 0.29 24.56 -8.01
C THR A 43 0.91 23.46 -7.16
N VAL A 44 0.67 23.46 -5.84
CA VAL A 44 1.18 22.40 -4.95
C VAL A 44 0.68 21.02 -5.37
N VAL A 45 -0.61 20.90 -5.69
CA VAL A 45 -1.19 19.63 -6.16
C VAL A 45 -0.55 19.15 -7.47
N ASP A 46 -0.33 20.04 -8.43
CA ASP A 46 0.29 19.69 -9.71
C ASP A 46 1.75 19.23 -9.52
N TRP A 47 2.49 19.87 -8.61
CA TRP A 47 3.84 19.45 -8.23
C TRP A 47 3.86 18.11 -7.49
N GLU A 48 2.98 17.88 -6.52
CA GLU A 48 2.85 16.59 -5.84
C GLU A 48 2.53 15.46 -6.82
N ARG A 49 1.62 15.70 -7.77
CA ARG A 49 1.28 14.74 -8.83
C ARG A 49 2.48 14.43 -9.72
N PHE A 50 3.22 15.46 -10.11
CA PHE A 50 4.42 15.30 -10.92
C PHE A 50 5.51 14.49 -10.19
N LEU A 51 5.77 14.81 -8.92
CA LEU A 51 6.70 14.05 -8.08
C LEU A 51 6.26 12.60 -7.95
N ARG A 52 4.98 12.37 -7.62
CA ARG A 52 4.41 11.02 -7.54
C ARG A 52 4.56 10.26 -8.86
N TYR A 53 4.33 10.91 -9.99
CA TYR A 53 4.53 10.31 -11.31
C TYR A 53 5.99 9.92 -11.53
N ILE A 54 6.96 10.79 -11.24
CA ILE A 54 8.39 10.46 -11.36
C ILE A 54 8.74 9.27 -10.47
N PHE A 55 8.34 9.31 -9.19
CA PHE A 55 8.63 8.24 -8.25
C PHE A 55 8.02 6.91 -8.69
N ILE A 56 6.74 6.89 -9.08
CA ILE A 56 6.07 5.67 -9.57
C ILE A 56 6.79 5.14 -10.81
N ASN A 57 7.09 5.98 -11.80
CA ASN A 57 7.81 5.51 -12.99
C ASN A 57 9.20 5.02 -12.67
N HIS A 58 9.93 5.69 -11.78
CA HIS A 58 11.24 5.22 -11.36
C HIS A 58 11.13 3.85 -10.67
N VAL A 59 10.20 3.70 -9.73
CA VAL A 59 9.94 2.42 -9.04
C VAL A 59 9.55 1.35 -10.05
N LEU A 60 8.62 1.59 -10.98
CA LEU A 60 8.17 0.59 -11.96
C LEU A 60 9.29 0.20 -12.95
N ASN A 61 10.14 1.14 -13.35
CA ASN A 61 11.23 0.84 -14.29
C ASN A 61 12.47 0.23 -13.63
N HIS A 62 12.58 0.33 -12.30
CA HIS A 62 13.71 -0.21 -11.53
C HIS A 62 13.27 -1.24 -10.48
N SER A 63 11.99 -1.65 -10.50
CA SER A 63 11.48 -2.65 -9.58
C SER A 63 12.06 -4.00 -9.93
N SER A 64 12.49 -4.72 -8.90
CA SER A 64 12.80 -6.14 -8.98
C SER A 64 11.71 -6.94 -8.30
N LYS A 65 11.62 -8.23 -8.64
CA LYS A 65 10.71 -9.16 -7.97
C LYS A 65 11.08 -9.24 -6.48
N VAL A 66 10.16 -8.89 -5.60
CA VAL A 66 10.37 -8.82 -4.14
C VAL A 66 10.26 -10.20 -3.46
N GLY A 67 9.83 -11.25 -4.17
CA GLY A 67 9.67 -12.62 -3.63
C GLY A 67 10.27 -13.72 -4.53
N GLY A 68 10.43 -14.93 -4.00
CA GLY A 68 11.08 -16.05 -4.69
C GLY A 68 11.02 -17.37 -3.90
N PRO A 69 11.72 -18.43 -4.35
CA PRO A 69 11.70 -19.74 -3.69
C PRO A 69 11.98 -19.71 -2.19
N ASP A 70 12.81 -18.76 -1.75
CA ASP A 70 13.26 -18.61 -0.36
C ASP A 70 12.70 -17.36 0.34
N LEU A 71 11.81 -16.60 -0.33
CA LEU A 71 11.26 -15.35 0.19
C LEU A 71 9.77 -15.25 -0.11
N TRP A 72 8.98 -15.40 0.95
CA TRP A 72 7.54 -15.28 0.96
C TRP A 72 7.13 -13.86 1.31
N ILE A 73 6.02 -13.41 0.73
CA ILE A 73 5.39 -12.15 1.09
C ILE A 73 3.99 -12.49 1.61
N ASP A 74 3.71 -12.05 2.83
CA ASP A 74 2.35 -12.04 3.36
C ASP A 74 1.76 -10.65 3.11
N GLY A 75 0.59 -10.61 2.49
CA GLY A 75 -0.08 -9.36 2.17
C GLY A 75 -1.50 -9.36 2.67
N SER A 76 -1.90 -8.25 3.29
CA SER A 76 -3.25 -8.02 3.76
C SER A 76 -3.73 -6.66 3.27
N VAL A 77 -5.04 -6.53 3.06
CA VAL A 77 -5.68 -5.27 2.70
C VAL A 77 -6.91 -5.07 3.57
N ASP A 78 -7.05 -3.88 4.15
CA ASP A 78 -8.22 -3.53 4.95
C ASP A 78 -9.38 -3.04 4.07
N GLU A 79 -10.50 -2.67 4.68
CA GLU A 79 -11.68 -2.12 4.02
C GLU A 79 -11.44 -0.75 3.36
N THR A 80 -10.47 0.04 3.85
CA THR A 80 -10.09 1.35 3.30
C THR A 80 -9.19 1.22 2.06
N GLY A 81 -8.61 0.04 1.84
CA GLY A 81 -7.68 -0.24 0.77
C GLY A 81 -6.21 -0.06 1.16
N ALA A 82 -5.92 0.21 2.43
CA ALA A 82 -4.57 0.21 2.97
C ALA A 82 -3.99 -1.21 2.87
N VAL A 83 -2.75 -1.31 2.39
CA VAL A 83 -2.05 -2.58 2.18
C VAL A 83 -0.95 -2.73 3.20
N PHE A 84 -0.89 -3.90 3.81
CA PHE A 84 0.20 -4.33 4.66
C PHE A 84 0.95 -5.46 3.97
N LEU A 85 2.29 -5.37 3.92
CA LEU A 85 3.17 -6.39 3.34
C LEU A 85 4.25 -6.76 4.36
N ASP A 86 4.48 -8.06 4.57
CA ASP A 86 5.54 -8.58 5.45
C ASP A 86 6.38 -9.60 4.69
N LEU A 87 7.69 -9.33 4.61
CA LEU A 87 8.68 -10.17 3.93
C LEU A 87 9.19 -11.25 4.88
N ARG A 88 9.14 -12.52 4.46
CA ARG A 88 9.51 -13.65 5.31
C ARG A 88 10.31 -14.71 4.58
N VAL A 89 11.39 -15.14 5.23
CA VAL A 89 12.17 -16.31 4.82
C VAL A 89 11.47 -17.62 5.24
N ILE A 90 10.72 -17.60 6.35
CA ILE A 90 10.07 -18.80 6.92
C ILE A 90 8.54 -18.71 6.79
N ARG A 91 7.96 -19.64 6.02
CA ARG A 91 6.50 -19.83 5.90
C ARG A 91 6.02 -20.96 6.81
N ASN A 92 5.58 -20.63 8.03
CA ASN A 92 4.97 -21.60 8.93
C ASN A 92 3.76 -21.01 9.67
N LYS A 93 3.01 -21.86 10.38
CA LYS A 93 1.79 -21.43 11.08
C LYS A 93 2.09 -20.46 12.23
N PRO A 94 3.08 -20.71 13.11
CA PRO A 94 3.41 -19.78 14.19
C PRO A 94 3.69 -18.35 13.71
N THR A 95 4.53 -18.17 12.68
CA THR A 95 4.90 -16.85 12.18
C THR A 95 3.72 -16.12 11.55
N LEU A 96 2.85 -16.85 10.85
CA LEU A 96 1.59 -16.30 10.33
C LEU A 96 0.69 -15.77 11.45
N LYS A 97 0.49 -16.56 12.51
CA LYS A 97 -0.37 -16.16 13.63
C LYS A 97 0.17 -14.96 14.38
N GLU A 98 1.47 -14.92 14.61
CA GLU A 98 2.14 -13.76 15.22
C GLU A 98 1.89 -12.50 14.39
N LEU A 99 2.04 -12.61 13.06
CA LEU A 99 1.79 -11.48 12.16
C LEU A 99 0.34 -10.99 12.24
N ILE A 100 -0.62 -11.91 12.20
CA ILE A 100 -2.04 -11.56 12.30
C ILE A 100 -2.30 -10.84 13.63
N ARG A 101 -1.80 -11.37 14.75
CA ARG A 101 -1.97 -10.74 16.07
C ARG A 101 -1.30 -9.37 16.19
N ARG A 102 -0.15 -9.19 15.55
CA ARG A 102 0.60 -7.93 15.58
C ARG A 102 -0.10 -6.82 14.80
N ASN A 103 -0.77 -7.17 13.70
CA ASN A 103 -1.26 -6.18 12.73
C ASN A 103 -2.80 -6.10 12.62
N ILE A 104 -3.53 -7.09 13.13
CA ILE A 104 -4.99 -7.18 13.04
C ILE A 104 -5.58 -7.23 14.44
N ALA A 105 -6.44 -6.25 14.75
CA ALA A 105 -7.10 -6.15 16.04
C ALA A 105 -7.96 -7.41 16.31
N PRO A 106 -7.92 -7.99 17.54
CA PRO A 106 -8.79 -9.08 17.92
C PRO A 106 -10.27 -8.76 17.66
N GLY A 107 -11.05 -9.75 17.25
CA GLY A 107 -12.47 -9.61 16.87
C GLY A 107 -12.70 -9.11 15.44
N SER A 108 -11.65 -8.75 14.69
CA SER A 108 -11.79 -8.39 13.27
C SER A 108 -12.23 -9.57 12.41
N ILE A 109 -12.87 -9.25 11.29
CA ILE A 109 -13.21 -10.22 10.24
C ILE A 109 -11.99 -10.44 9.36
N ILE A 110 -11.52 -11.68 9.29
CA ILE A 110 -10.43 -12.07 8.38
C ILE A 110 -11.03 -12.89 7.24
N VAL A 111 -11.05 -12.31 6.05
CA VAL A 111 -11.39 -12.98 4.80
C VAL A 111 -10.12 -13.58 4.21
N ARG A 112 -10.11 -14.90 4.00
CA ARG A 112 -8.89 -15.63 3.59
C ARG A 112 -9.22 -16.85 2.75
N ASP A 113 -8.19 -17.41 2.13
CA ASP A 113 -8.28 -18.70 1.44
C ASP A 113 -8.32 -19.89 2.42
N VAL A 114 -8.34 -21.10 1.85
CA VAL A 114 -8.40 -22.37 2.58
C VAL A 114 -7.04 -22.88 3.08
N TRP A 115 -5.99 -22.05 3.17
CA TRP A 115 -4.70 -22.53 3.65
C TRP A 115 -4.75 -22.96 5.13
N ALA A 116 -4.31 -24.19 5.41
CA ALA A 116 -4.34 -24.77 6.76
C ALA A 116 -3.43 -24.06 7.78
N GLY A 117 -2.59 -23.13 7.34
CA GLY A 117 -1.74 -22.30 8.19
C GLY A 117 -2.52 -21.40 9.15
N TYR A 118 -3.71 -20.98 8.72
CA TYR A 118 -4.56 -20.08 9.49
C TYR A 118 -5.47 -20.77 10.52
N ASN A 119 -5.39 -22.11 10.68
CA ASN A 119 -6.18 -22.83 11.69
C ASN A 119 -5.70 -22.51 13.11
N GLY A 120 -6.62 -22.37 14.07
CA GLY A 120 -6.34 -22.03 15.47
C GLY A 120 -6.26 -20.52 15.71
N LEU A 121 -7.10 -19.75 15.03
CA LEU A 121 -7.35 -18.31 15.20
C LEU A 121 -8.85 -18.02 15.45
N GLU A 122 -9.67 -19.06 15.49
CA GLU A 122 -11.14 -18.99 15.50
C GLU A 122 -11.70 -18.39 16.80
N ASN A 123 -10.93 -18.47 17.89
CA ASN A 123 -11.29 -17.86 19.17
C ASN A 123 -10.92 -16.38 19.26
N GLU A 124 -10.11 -15.87 18.32
CA GLU A 124 -9.56 -14.51 18.35
C GLU A 124 -10.14 -13.63 17.22
N TYR A 125 -10.64 -14.22 16.13
CA TYR A 125 -11.07 -13.53 14.93
C TYR A 125 -12.32 -14.16 14.32
N VAL A 126 -13.15 -13.34 13.68
CA VAL A 126 -14.29 -13.81 12.88
C VAL A 126 -13.76 -14.34 11.55
N ARG A 127 -14.14 -15.56 11.21
CA ARG A 127 -13.58 -16.31 10.07
C ARG A 127 -14.54 -16.32 8.89
N GLU A 128 -14.11 -15.71 7.79
CA GLU A 128 -14.74 -15.83 6.49
C GLU A 128 -13.78 -16.56 5.53
N VAL A 129 -14.20 -17.71 5.00
CA VAL A 129 -13.33 -18.56 4.17
C VAL A 129 -13.85 -18.59 2.75
N ILE A 130 -12.98 -18.25 1.80
CA ILE A 130 -13.26 -18.36 0.38
C ILE A 130 -12.61 -19.63 -0.15
N THR A 131 -13.43 -20.49 -0.76
CA THR A 131 -12.96 -21.69 -1.43
C THR A 131 -13.05 -21.49 -2.94
N HIS A 132 -11.95 -21.03 -3.55
CA HIS A 132 -11.85 -20.73 -4.99
C HIS A 132 -12.21 -21.89 -5.94
N LYS A 133 -12.31 -23.12 -5.44
CA LYS A 133 -12.77 -24.27 -6.21
C LYS A 133 -14.28 -24.22 -6.51
N TYR A 134 -15.06 -23.58 -5.64
CA TYR A 134 -16.52 -23.61 -5.69
C TYR A 134 -17.12 -22.22 -5.84
N GLU A 135 -16.53 -21.21 -5.19
CA GLU A 135 -17.12 -19.88 -5.07
C GLU A 135 -16.03 -18.79 -5.14
N PHE A 136 -16.30 -17.73 -5.91
CA PHE A 136 -15.45 -16.53 -5.96
C PHE A 136 -15.85 -15.47 -4.93
N VAL A 137 -17.11 -15.53 -4.48
CA VAL A 137 -17.73 -14.69 -3.47
C VAL A 137 -18.58 -15.63 -2.61
N ASN A 138 -18.47 -15.57 -1.29
CA ASN A 138 -19.30 -16.39 -0.40
C ASN A 138 -20.74 -15.85 -0.30
N ALA A 139 -21.62 -16.58 0.38
CA ALA A 139 -23.04 -16.21 0.53
C ALA A 139 -23.24 -14.83 1.20
N GLU A 140 -22.29 -14.42 2.03
CA GLU A 140 -22.26 -13.17 2.77
C GLU A 140 -21.66 -12.00 1.96
N GLY A 141 -21.14 -12.25 0.76
CA GLY A 141 -20.59 -11.24 -0.14
C GLY A 141 -19.09 -10.98 0.02
N TYR A 142 -18.38 -11.75 0.87
CA TYR A 142 -16.93 -11.65 1.04
C TYR A 142 -16.17 -12.32 -0.10
N HIS A 143 -14.98 -11.78 -0.40
CA HIS A 143 -14.07 -12.31 -1.41
C HIS A 143 -12.62 -11.85 -1.15
N THR A 144 -11.63 -12.57 -1.66
CA THR A 144 -10.19 -12.24 -1.53
C THR A 144 -9.65 -11.38 -2.69
N GLN A 145 -10.47 -11.09 -3.71
CA GLN A 145 -10.05 -10.31 -4.91
C GLN A 145 -9.34 -8.98 -4.59
N ARG A 146 -9.66 -8.34 -3.45
CA ARG A 146 -9.01 -7.08 -3.06
C ARG A 146 -7.50 -7.23 -2.95
N ILE A 147 -7.00 -8.30 -2.33
CA ILE A 147 -5.56 -8.53 -2.22
C ILE A 147 -5.02 -9.21 -3.47
N GLU A 148 -5.78 -10.13 -4.08
CA GLU A 148 -5.34 -10.88 -5.27
C GLU A 148 -5.10 -9.98 -6.49
N ALA A 149 -5.97 -9.00 -6.73
CA ALA A 149 -5.78 -8.03 -7.82
C ALA A 149 -4.50 -7.21 -7.68
N ARG A 150 -3.94 -7.09 -6.47
CA ARG A 150 -2.69 -6.36 -6.21
C ARG A 150 -1.44 -7.19 -6.53
N TRP A 151 -1.55 -8.52 -6.57
CA TRP A 151 -0.43 -9.40 -6.92
C TRP A 151 -0.22 -9.57 -8.43
N GLY A 152 -1.27 -9.32 -9.23
CA GLY A 152 -1.24 -9.46 -10.69
C GLY A 152 -0.91 -8.18 -11.47
N ALA A 153 -0.55 -7.10 -10.76
CA ALA A 153 -0.26 -5.79 -11.35
C ALA A 153 1.23 -5.58 -11.65
#